data_AF-A0A9Q5ZC79-F1
#
_entry.id   AF-A0A9Q5ZC79-F1
#
_cell.length_a   1.000
_cell.length_b   1.000
_cell.length_c   1.000
_cell.angle_alpha   90.00
_cell.angle_beta   90.00
_cell.angle_gamma   90.00
#
_symmetry.space_group_name_H-M   'P 1'
#
loop_
_entity.id
_entity.type
_entity.pdbx_description
1 polymer ?
#
loop_
_entity_poly.entity_id
_entity_poly.type
_entity_poly.pdbx_seq_one_letter_code
_entity_poly.pdbx_strand_id
1 'polypeptide(L)'
;MDTPTDFLLLNENFATNFNPFYEREYLIIQTYPCEKRLIVDKRSFNYKEARDYCSIQNLGHDYTSYSLRIFHNQKLWEVDFMGEPWKVSKEQDWKIAEEYLKAHHDKNIDGEIVVCRCSYPFFSSLTTFINRHGEADEYWQPVTCLTESQGLEIENCPNCNYTLIELDENEDDDDYDDFIPLACRECSNYDGEFYGDNQLICAIHPYGCGSDFCPDFVP
;
A
#
# COMPACT_ATOMS: atom_id res chain seq x y z
N MET A 1 -10.19 23.46 -28.52
CA MET A 1 -11.18 23.63 -27.45
C MET A 1 -11.29 22.27 -26.82
N ASP A 2 -10.74 22.12 -25.62
CA ASP A 2 -10.74 20.84 -24.92
C ASP A 2 -12.18 20.50 -24.50
N THR A 3 -12.60 19.28 -24.82
CA THR A 3 -13.94 18.78 -24.57
C THR A 3 -14.06 18.23 -23.15
N PRO A 4 -15.27 18.13 -22.56
CA PRO A 4 -15.48 17.48 -21.26
C PRO A 4 -14.89 16.05 -21.19
N THR A 5 -14.78 15.38 -22.34
CA THR A 5 -14.13 14.07 -22.51
C THR A 5 -12.61 14.12 -22.32
N ASP A 6 -11.97 15.23 -22.70
CA ASP A 6 -10.53 15.42 -22.52
C ASP A 6 -10.17 15.60 -21.04
N PHE A 7 -11.10 16.13 -20.24
CA PHE A 7 -10.97 16.18 -18.77
C PHE A 7 -11.23 14.83 -18.09
N LEU A 8 -11.85 13.85 -18.77
CA LEU A 8 -11.95 12.49 -18.24
C LEU A 8 -10.59 11.79 -18.26
N LEU A 9 -9.70 12.10 -19.21
CA LEU A 9 -8.33 11.58 -19.25
C LEU A 9 -7.43 12.12 -18.14
N LEU A 10 -7.83 13.22 -17.48
CA LEU A 10 -7.18 13.73 -16.27
C LEU A 10 -7.62 12.97 -15.01
N ASN A 11 -8.66 12.15 -15.10
CA ASN A 11 -9.05 11.24 -14.05
C ASN A 11 -8.33 9.91 -14.28
N GLU A 12 -7.38 9.57 -13.40
CA GLU A 12 -6.57 8.36 -13.53
C GLU A 12 -7.41 7.07 -13.63
N ASN A 13 -8.65 7.07 -13.09
CA ASN A 13 -9.62 5.98 -13.28
C ASN A 13 -9.93 5.68 -14.74
N PHE A 14 -9.98 6.71 -15.58
CA PHE A 14 -10.21 6.54 -17.01
C PHE A 14 -8.88 6.32 -17.72
N ALA A 15 -7.80 6.95 -17.28
CA ALA A 15 -6.50 6.79 -17.93
C ALA A 15 -5.99 5.33 -17.88
N THR A 16 -6.05 4.64 -16.75
CA THR A 16 -5.56 3.23 -16.66
C THR A 16 -6.55 2.21 -17.21
N ASN A 17 -7.86 2.45 -17.09
CA ASN A 17 -8.88 1.57 -17.68
C ASN A 17 -8.93 1.67 -19.22
N PHE A 18 -8.57 2.82 -19.80
CA PHE A 18 -8.48 3.00 -21.26
C PHE A 18 -7.06 2.78 -21.81
N ASN A 19 -6.03 2.84 -20.95
CA ASN A 19 -4.64 2.60 -21.32
C ASN A 19 -4.00 1.60 -20.32
N PRO A 20 -4.28 0.30 -20.48
CA PRO A 20 -3.74 -0.74 -19.60
C PRO A 20 -2.22 -0.73 -19.62
N PHE A 21 -1.61 -1.28 -18.56
CA PHE A 21 -0.18 -1.50 -18.54
C PHE A 21 0.22 -2.55 -19.56
N TYR A 22 1.34 -2.30 -20.23
CA TYR A 22 1.87 -3.20 -21.24
C TYR A 22 2.95 -4.09 -20.65
N GLU A 23 3.05 -5.30 -21.20
CA GLU A 23 4.09 -6.24 -20.84
C GLU A 23 5.49 -5.63 -21.03
N ARG A 24 6.35 -5.72 -20.00
CA ARG A 24 7.67 -5.10 -19.90
C ARG A 24 7.68 -3.56 -19.88
N GLU A 25 6.55 -2.94 -19.55
CA GLU A 25 6.50 -1.51 -19.29
C GLU A 25 7.01 -1.20 -17.89
N TYR A 26 7.88 -0.20 -17.78
CA TYR A 26 8.35 0.34 -16.51
C TYR A 26 7.42 1.45 -16.04
N LEU A 27 7.08 1.39 -14.76
CA LEU A 27 6.15 2.28 -14.10
C LEU A 27 6.84 2.90 -12.89
N ILE A 28 6.86 4.22 -12.82
CA ILE A 28 7.28 4.96 -11.64
C ILE A 28 6.01 5.24 -10.85
N ILE A 29 5.86 4.55 -9.73
CA ILE A 29 4.67 4.62 -8.89
C ILE A 29 4.98 5.38 -7.62
N GLN A 30 4.01 6.11 -7.08
CA GLN A 30 4.11 6.65 -5.74
C GLN A 30 3.85 5.52 -4.73
N THR A 31 4.81 5.26 -3.85
CA THR A 31 4.71 4.24 -2.80
C THR A 31 4.39 4.81 -1.42
N TYR A 32 4.61 6.12 -1.22
CA TYR A 32 4.23 6.82 0.01
C TYR A 32 3.75 8.24 -0.30
N PRO A 33 2.67 8.72 0.35
CA PRO A 33 1.75 7.96 1.20
C PRO A 33 1.03 6.86 0.43
N CYS A 34 0.60 5.81 1.12
CA CYS A 34 -0.17 4.73 0.52
C CYS A 34 -1.57 5.23 0.19
N GLU A 35 -1.99 5.03 -1.06
CA GLU A 35 -3.27 5.51 -1.57
C GLU A 35 -4.17 4.34 -1.95
N LYS A 36 -5.49 4.59 -1.96
CA LYS A 36 -6.51 3.59 -2.34
C LYS A 36 -6.34 3.10 -3.77
N ARG A 37 -5.62 3.88 -4.58
CA ARG A 37 -5.34 3.62 -5.99
C ARG A 37 -3.86 3.76 -6.24
N LEU A 38 -3.39 2.98 -7.21
CA LEU A 38 -2.04 3.08 -7.71
C LEU A 38 -1.88 4.39 -8.48
N ILE A 39 -1.04 5.30 -7.97
CA ILE A 39 -0.68 6.54 -8.65
C ILE A 39 0.56 6.27 -9.50
N VAL A 40 0.44 6.44 -10.82
CA VAL A 40 1.52 6.22 -11.78
C VAL A 40 2.00 7.57 -12.29
N ASP A 41 3.14 8.01 -11.78
CA ASP A 41 3.71 9.31 -12.13
C ASP A 41 4.30 9.31 -13.56
N LYS A 42 4.97 8.21 -13.94
CA LYS A 42 5.56 8.06 -15.27
C LYS A 42 5.57 6.62 -15.76
N ARG A 43 5.46 6.47 -17.09
CA ARG A 43 5.55 5.21 -17.84
C ARG A 43 6.72 5.28 -18.82
N SER A 44 7.46 4.20 -19.01
CA SER A 44 8.52 4.10 -20.04
C SER A 44 8.79 2.65 -20.40
N PHE A 45 9.30 2.40 -21.61
CA PHE A 45 9.86 1.10 -22.00
C PHE A 45 11.39 1.05 -21.86
N ASN A 46 12.01 2.14 -21.39
CA ASN A 46 13.45 2.25 -21.19
C ASN A 46 13.77 2.26 -19.69
N TYR A 47 14.37 1.16 -19.22
CA TYR A 47 14.78 1.00 -17.82
C TYR A 47 15.66 2.15 -17.32
N LYS A 48 16.66 2.56 -18.10
CA LYS A 48 17.60 3.60 -17.67
C LYS A 48 16.90 4.93 -17.50
N GLU A 49 16.06 5.31 -18.45
CA GLU A 49 15.25 6.53 -18.36
C GLU A 49 14.31 6.50 -17.15
N ALA A 50 13.64 5.36 -16.93
CA ALA A 50 12.70 5.17 -15.83
C ALA A 50 13.41 5.27 -14.46
N ARG A 51 14.58 4.64 -14.34
CA ARG A 51 15.41 4.66 -13.13
C ARG A 51 15.95 6.06 -12.82
N ASP A 52 16.49 6.74 -13.84
CA ASP A 52 17.03 8.08 -13.69
C ASP A 52 15.92 9.05 -13.24
N TYR A 53 14.73 8.92 -13.83
CA TYR A 53 13.57 9.71 -13.45
C TYR A 53 13.10 9.42 -12.01
N CYS A 54 12.94 8.15 -11.63
CA CYS A 54 12.55 7.77 -10.27
C CYS A 54 13.53 8.32 -9.21
N SER A 55 14.83 8.28 -9.52
CA SER A 55 15.87 8.85 -8.64
C SER A 55 15.74 10.36 -8.49
N ILE A 56 15.43 11.08 -9.58
CA ILE A 56 15.19 12.54 -9.54
C ILE A 56 13.95 12.86 -8.71
N GLN A 57 12.86 12.10 -8.86
CA GLN A 57 11.64 12.32 -8.10
C GLN A 57 11.86 12.19 -6.59
N ASN A 58 12.57 11.15 -6.16
CA ASN A 58 12.90 10.95 -4.75
C ASN A 58 13.85 12.02 -4.17
N LEU A 59 14.60 12.75 -5.00
CA LEU A 59 15.41 13.89 -4.55
C LEU A 59 14.60 15.19 -4.46
N GLY A 60 13.46 15.28 -5.14
CA GLY A 60 12.64 16.49 -5.24
C GLY A 60 11.50 16.58 -4.23
N HIS A 61 11.21 15.51 -3.49
CA HIS A 61 10.04 15.39 -2.64
C HIS A 61 10.38 14.91 -1.23
N ASP A 62 10.08 15.74 -0.21
CA ASP A 62 10.41 15.45 1.19
C ASP A 62 9.40 14.55 1.90
N TYR A 63 8.17 14.42 1.38
CA TYR A 63 7.06 13.68 2.02
C TYR A 63 6.38 12.69 1.07
N THR A 64 7.04 12.34 -0.02
CA THR A 64 6.51 11.46 -1.04
C THR A 64 7.63 10.56 -1.52
N SER A 65 7.36 9.27 -1.65
CA SER A 65 8.34 8.32 -2.15
C SER A 65 7.82 7.66 -3.41
N TYR A 66 8.73 7.49 -4.36
CA TYR A 66 8.47 6.87 -5.64
C TYR A 66 9.35 5.63 -5.79
N SER A 67 8.80 4.63 -6.45
CA SER A 67 9.54 3.40 -6.72
C SER A 67 9.31 2.92 -8.14
N LEU A 68 10.33 2.28 -8.69
CA LEU A 68 10.31 1.72 -10.02
C LEU A 68 9.74 0.30 -9.97
N ARG A 69 8.77 0.04 -10.85
CA ARG A 69 8.20 -1.29 -11.08
C ARG A 69 8.24 -1.64 -12.56
N ILE A 70 8.20 -2.93 -12.86
CA ILE A 70 7.96 -3.45 -14.20
C ILE A 70 6.63 -4.22 -14.20
N PHE A 71 5.80 -3.97 -15.21
CA PHE A 71 4.60 -4.76 -15.42
C PHE A 71 4.96 -6.04 -16.19
N HIS A 72 4.76 -7.19 -15.53
CA HIS A 72 5.11 -8.50 -16.07
C HIS A 72 4.10 -9.54 -15.57
N ASN A 73 3.58 -10.38 -16.47
CA ASN A 73 2.60 -11.42 -16.15
C ASN A 73 1.37 -10.88 -15.39
N GLN A 74 0.83 -9.75 -15.85
CA GLN A 74 -0.35 -9.09 -15.26
C GLN A 74 -0.16 -8.60 -13.80
N LYS A 75 1.08 -8.52 -13.33
CA LYS A 75 1.42 -8.01 -11.99
C LYS A 75 2.52 -6.98 -12.07
N LEU A 76 2.63 -6.16 -11.03
CA LEU A 76 3.78 -5.31 -10.80
C LEU A 76 4.88 -6.10 -10.09
N TRP A 77 6.10 -5.89 -10.55
CA TRP A 77 7.30 -6.49 -9.99
C TRP A 77 8.30 -5.39 -9.65
N GLU A 78 9.00 -5.58 -8.54
CA GLU A 78 10.27 -4.91 -8.29
C GLU A 78 11.29 -5.37 -9.33
N VAL A 79 12.19 -4.47 -9.70
CA VAL A 79 13.23 -4.71 -10.70
C VAL A 79 14.59 -4.89 -10.03
N ASP A 80 15.42 -5.76 -10.60
CA ASP A 80 16.82 -5.87 -10.20
C ASP A 80 17.69 -4.75 -10.81
N PHE A 81 19.01 -4.80 -10.57
CA PHE A 81 19.94 -3.81 -11.09
C PHE A 81 20.03 -3.79 -12.64
N MET A 82 19.62 -4.88 -13.30
CA MET A 82 19.55 -5.01 -14.76
C MET A 82 18.21 -4.54 -15.35
N GLY A 83 17.21 -4.27 -14.50
CA GLY A 83 15.86 -3.90 -14.91
C GLY A 83 14.93 -5.09 -15.13
N GLU A 84 15.34 -6.30 -14.76
CA GLU A 84 14.51 -7.50 -14.93
C GLU A 84 13.62 -7.73 -13.70
N PRO A 85 12.43 -8.37 -13.87
CA PRO A 85 11.54 -8.67 -12.75
C PRO A 85 12.23 -9.55 -11.70
N TRP A 86 12.20 -9.13 -10.43
CA TRP A 86 12.86 -9.84 -9.34
C TRP A 86 11.86 -10.39 -8.31
N LYS A 87 11.06 -9.53 -7.72
CA LYS A 87 10.10 -9.86 -6.66
C LYS A 87 8.74 -9.27 -7.00
N VAL A 88 7.66 -10.00 -6.72
CA VAL A 88 6.31 -9.45 -6.87
C VAL A 88 6.18 -8.27 -5.93
N SER A 89 5.80 -7.12 -6.49
CA SER A 89 5.61 -5.88 -5.75
C SER A 89 4.49 -6.04 -4.73
N LYS A 90 4.67 -5.46 -3.53
CA LYS A 90 3.57 -5.34 -2.57
C LYS A 90 2.47 -4.44 -3.15
N GLU A 91 2.87 -3.37 -3.82
CA GLU A 91 1.97 -2.50 -4.56
C GLU A 91 1.47 -3.18 -5.83
N GLN A 92 0.16 -3.21 -6.03
CA GLN A 92 -0.49 -3.72 -7.24
C GLN A 92 -1.62 -2.76 -7.66
N ASP A 93 -2.07 -2.88 -8.90
CA ASP A 93 -3.25 -2.17 -9.42
C ASP A 93 -4.54 -2.87 -8.96
N TRP A 94 -4.78 -2.81 -7.64
CA TRP A 94 -5.91 -3.46 -6.98
C TRP A 94 -7.24 -2.97 -7.55
N LYS A 95 -8.07 -3.89 -8.05
CA LYS A 95 -9.40 -3.59 -8.56
C LYS A 95 -10.43 -3.67 -7.45
N ILE A 96 -10.85 -2.51 -6.94
CA ILE A 96 -11.90 -2.39 -5.91
C ILE A 96 -13.28 -2.51 -6.57
N ALA A 97 -14.17 -3.32 -5.98
CA ALA A 97 -15.52 -3.49 -6.48
C ALA A 97 -16.36 -2.21 -6.31
N GLU A 98 -17.23 -1.93 -7.28
CA GLU A 98 -18.00 -0.68 -7.36
C GLU A 98 -18.94 -0.49 -6.15
N GLU A 99 -19.47 -1.59 -5.60
CA GLU A 99 -20.28 -1.57 -4.39
C GLU A 99 -19.57 -0.95 -3.17
N TYR A 100 -18.29 -1.26 -2.95
CA TYR A 100 -17.53 -0.68 -1.84
C TYR A 100 -17.11 0.76 -2.11
N LEU A 101 -16.86 1.14 -3.36
CA LEU A 101 -16.66 2.54 -3.73
C LEU A 101 -17.92 3.38 -3.45
N LYS A 102 -19.10 2.84 -3.75
CA LYS A 102 -20.38 3.47 -3.42
C LYS A 102 -20.58 3.54 -1.90
N ALA A 103 -20.37 2.44 -1.20
CA ALA A 103 -20.55 2.35 0.24
C ALA A 103 -19.63 3.33 1.00
N HIS A 104 -18.37 3.43 0.59
CA HIS A 104 -17.41 4.37 1.16
C HIS A 104 -17.82 5.85 1.03
N HIS A 105 -18.64 6.18 0.03
CA HIS A 105 -19.16 7.54 -0.16
C HIS A 105 -20.58 7.74 0.41
N ASP A 106 -21.23 6.67 0.88
CA ASP A 106 -22.56 6.73 1.48
C ASP A 106 -22.45 7.10 2.96
N LYS A 107 -23.03 8.25 3.32
CA LYS A 107 -23.02 8.75 4.70
C LYS A 107 -23.89 7.93 5.66
N ASN A 108 -24.71 7.01 5.13
CA ASN A 108 -25.58 6.14 5.93
C ASN A 108 -24.95 4.77 6.21
N ILE A 109 -23.74 4.51 5.68
CA ILE A 109 -23.00 3.29 5.92
C ILE A 109 -21.81 3.64 6.80
N ASP A 110 -21.77 3.04 7.99
CA ASP A 110 -20.61 3.11 8.88
C ASP A 110 -19.52 2.17 8.36
N GLY A 111 -18.86 2.60 7.29
CA GLY A 111 -17.80 1.84 6.66
C GLY A 111 -16.92 2.67 5.73
N GLU A 112 -15.65 2.29 5.66
CA GLU A 112 -14.67 2.96 4.81
C GLU A 112 -13.68 2.01 4.15
N ILE A 113 -13.12 2.43 3.02
CA ILE A 113 -11.98 1.76 2.42
C ILE A 113 -10.73 2.24 3.14
N VAL A 114 -10.01 1.31 3.77
CA VAL A 114 -8.72 1.50 4.43
C VAL A 114 -7.63 0.83 3.58
N VAL A 115 -6.41 1.36 3.62
CA VAL A 115 -5.28 0.84 2.85
C VAL A 115 -4.23 0.31 3.83
N CYS A 116 -3.90 -0.97 3.72
CA CYS A 116 -2.80 -1.56 4.48
C CYS A 116 -1.46 -0.93 4.04
N ARG A 117 -0.44 -0.94 4.91
CA ARG A 117 0.92 -0.46 4.61
C ARG A 117 1.56 -1.10 3.37
N CYS A 118 1.13 -2.31 3.01
CA CYS A 118 1.56 -2.99 1.78
C CYS A 118 0.74 -2.58 0.53
N SER A 119 -0.03 -1.49 0.62
CA SER A 119 -0.97 -0.98 -0.37
C SER A 119 -2.26 -1.80 -0.61
N TYR A 120 -2.49 -2.90 0.11
CA TYR A 120 -3.69 -3.71 -0.06
C TYR A 120 -4.93 -2.98 0.48
N PRO A 121 -5.94 -2.68 -0.35
CA PRO A 121 -7.17 -2.03 0.11
C PRO A 121 -8.13 -3.07 0.70
N PHE A 122 -8.77 -2.71 1.81
CA PHE A 122 -9.85 -3.47 2.42
C PHE A 122 -10.98 -2.53 2.84
N PHE A 123 -12.18 -3.07 3.01
CA PHE A 123 -13.30 -2.30 3.55
C PHE A 123 -13.45 -2.65 5.03
N SER A 124 -13.46 -1.63 5.88
CA SER A 124 -13.76 -1.77 7.30
C SER A 124 -15.16 -1.27 7.54
N SER A 125 -16.04 -2.09 8.10
CA SER A 125 -17.42 -1.70 8.42
C SER A 125 -17.83 -2.15 9.80
N LEU A 126 -18.72 -1.37 10.44
CA LEU A 126 -19.26 -1.73 11.74
C LEU A 126 -20.27 -2.89 11.60
N THR A 127 -20.00 -3.99 12.30
CA THR A 127 -20.85 -5.18 12.35
C THR A 127 -21.28 -5.46 13.78
N THR A 128 -22.53 -5.91 13.97
CA THR A 128 -23.07 -6.34 15.26
C THR A 128 -23.07 -7.86 15.37
N PHE A 129 -22.59 -8.42 16.48
CA PHE A 129 -22.72 -9.84 16.82
C PHE A 129 -23.38 -10.03 18.19
N ILE A 130 -23.91 -11.22 18.43
CA ILE A 130 -24.49 -11.57 19.73
C ILE A 130 -23.42 -12.28 20.55
N ASN A 131 -23.06 -11.70 21.68
CA ASN A 131 -22.06 -12.27 22.58
C ASN A 131 -22.63 -13.46 23.38
N ARG A 132 -21.77 -14.09 24.19
CA ARG A 132 -22.16 -15.28 25.00
C ARG A 132 -23.20 -14.97 26.08
N HIS A 133 -23.40 -13.70 26.42
CA HIS A 133 -24.43 -13.23 27.37
C HIS A 133 -25.76 -12.91 26.69
N GLY A 134 -25.84 -13.03 25.36
CA GLY A 134 -27.04 -12.70 24.58
C GLY A 134 -27.19 -11.20 24.32
N GLU A 135 -26.14 -10.41 24.55
CA GLU A 135 -26.10 -8.97 24.28
C GLU A 135 -25.51 -8.71 22.90
N ALA A 136 -25.92 -7.61 22.27
CA ALA A 136 -25.43 -7.19 20.97
C ALA A 136 -24.18 -6.32 21.16
N ASP A 137 -23.04 -6.78 20.66
CA ASP A 137 -21.78 -6.05 20.66
C ASP A 137 -21.42 -5.64 19.23
N GLU A 138 -20.82 -4.46 19.07
CA GLU A 138 -20.40 -3.90 17.79
C GLU A 138 -18.87 -3.95 17.68
N TYR A 139 -18.37 -4.27 16.49
CA TYR A 139 -16.93 -4.23 16.20
C TYR A 139 -16.68 -3.87 14.74
N TRP A 140 -15.50 -3.31 14.46
CA TRP A 140 -15.06 -3.01 13.11
C TRP A 140 -14.57 -4.29 12.44
N GLN A 141 -15.28 -4.69 11.38
CA GLN A 141 -15.01 -5.90 10.65
C GLN A 141 -14.32 -5.56 9.32
N PRO A 142 -13.04 -5.95 9.14
CA PRO A 142 -12.35 -5.86 7.86
C PRO A 142 -12.80 -6.97 6.90
N VAL A 143 -13.18 -6.57 5.69
CA VAL A 143 -13.51 -7.47 4.57
C VAL A 143 -12.75 -7.07 3.32
N THR A 144 -12.47 -8.04 2.46
CA THR A 144 -11.86 -7.77 1.16
C THR A 144 -12.84 -6.98 0.29
N CYS A 145 -12.38 -5.86 -0.28
CA CYS A 145 -13.18 -5.02 -1.19
C CYS A 145 -12.80 -5.22 -2.67
N LEU A 146 -12.01 -6.25 -2.99
CA LEU A 146 -11.53 -6.54 -4.33
C LEU A 146 -12.59 -7.22 -5.19
N THR A 147 -12.60 -6.95 -6.49
CA THR A 147 -13.56 -7.54 -7.44
C THR A 147 -13.55 -9.06 -7.49
N GLU A 148 -12.40 -9.69 -7.26
CA GLU A 148 -12.24 -11.16 -7.39
C GLU A 148 -12.63 -11.92 -6.12
N SER A 149 -12.60 -11.26 -4.97
CA SER A 149 -12.74 -11.92 -3.67
C SER A 149 -13.70 -11.20 -2.72
N GLN A 150 -14.55 -10.31 -3.22
CA GLN A 150 -15.38 -9.40 -2.40
C GLN A 150 -16.12 -10.06 -1.23
N GLY A 151 -16.14 -9.35 -0.10
CA GLY A 151 -16.92 -9.72 1.10
C GLY A 151 -16.33 -10.86 1.94
N LEU A 152 -15.12 -11.33 1.66
CA LEU A 152 -14.42 -12.26 2.53
C LEU A 152 -13.87 -11.51 3.75
N GLU A 153 -14.22 -11.99 4.95
CA GLU A 153 -13.70 -11.51 6.22
C GLU A 153 -12.20 -11.79 6.32
N ILE A 154 -11.42 -10.78 6.74
CA ILE A 154 -9.96 -10.85 6.79
C ILE A 154 -9.39 -10.20 8.05
N GLU A 155 -9.04 -11.01 9.05
CA GLU A 155 -8.36 -10.54 10.26
C GLU A 155 -6.92 -10.07 9.98
N ASN A 156 -6.25 -10.72 9.02
CA ASN A 156 -4.90 -10.39 8.56
C ASN A 156 -4.91 -9.99 7.09
N CYS A 157 -4.04 -9.06 6.72
CA CYS A 157 -3.87 -8.60 5.34
C CYS A 157 -3.47 -9.78 4.44
N PRO A 158 -4.26 -10.13 3.40
CA PRO A 158 -3.92 -11.25 2.52
C PRO A 158 -2.60 -11.09 1.75
N ASN A 159 -2.10 -9.85 1.61
CA ASN A 159 -0.89 -9.54 0.85
C ASN A 159 0.40 -9.58 1.69
N CYS A 160 0.35 -9.11 2.95
CA CYS A 160 1.53 -9.01 3.82
C CYS A 160 1.39 -9.69 5.19
N ASN A 161 0.23 -10.28 5.47
CA ASN A 161 -0.13 -10.95 6.72
C ASN A 161 -0.18 -10.05 7.98
N TYR A 162 -0.07 -8.73 7.82
CA TYR A 162 -0.22 -7.77 8.93
C TYR A 162 -1.63 -7.84 9.54
N THR A 163 -1.73 -7.83 10.87
CA THR A 163 -3.02 -7.85 11.60
C THR A 163 -3.79 -6.56 11.32
N LEU A 164 -5.02 -6.68 10.81
CA LEU A 164 -5.87 -5.53 10.43
C LEU A 164 -6.79 -5.05 11.55
N ILE A 165 -7.02 -5.91 12.54
CA ILE A 165 -7.82 -5.59 13.73
C ILE A 165 -6.84 -5.34 14.87
N GLU A 166 -6.69 -4.09 15.26
CA GLU A 166 -6.10 -3.76 16.55
C GLU A 166 -7.19 -4.09 17.58
N LEU A 167 -7.09 -5.26 18.21
CA LEU A 167 -7.86 -5.53 19.41
C LEU A 167 -7.38 -4.52 20.45
N ASP A 168 -8.29 -3.68 20.95
CA ASP A 168 -8.06 -2.87 22.17
C ASP A 168 -7.87 -3.85 23.34
N GLU A 169 -6.70 -4.49 23.40
CA GLU A 169 -6.24 -5.24 24.56
C GLU A 169 -5.79 -4.21 25.59
N ASN A 170 -6.77 -3.68 26.32
CA ASN A 170 -6.65 -2.96 27.59
C ASN A 170 -5.99 -1.56 27.53
N GLU A 171 -6.74 -0.54 27.95
CA GLU A 171 -6.21 0.79 28.34
C GLU A 171 -5.26 0.76 29.56
N ASP A 172 -4.69 -0.40 29.95
CA ASP A 172 -3.96 -0.61 31.20
C ASP A 172 -2.72 -1.55 31.06
N ASP A 173 -2.09 -1.65 29.88
CA ASP A 173 -0.72 -2.21 29.79
C ASP A 173 0.31 -1.08 29.54
N ASP A 174 0.97 -0.67 30.63
CA ASP A 174 2.26 0.03 30.65
C ASP A 174 3.35 -0.89 30.06
N ASP A 175 3.26 -1.27 28.78
CA ASP A 175 4.26 -2.14 28.14
C ASP A 175 5.18 -1.38 27.17
N TYR A 176 6.46 -1.61 27.40
CA TYR A 176 7.61 -0.83 26.97
C TYR A 176 8.12 -1.20 25.58
N ASP A 177 7.25 -1.61 24.65
CA ASP A 177 7.65 -2.04 23.30
C ASP A 177 6.78 -1.38 22.22
N ASP A 178 7.44 -0.93 21.15
CA ASP A 178 6.86 -0.29 19.94
C ASP A 178 6.42 1.18 20.01
N PHE A 179 7.23 2.06 20.63
CA PHE A 179 7.17 3.48 20.26
C PHE A 179 7.75 3.71 18.87
N ILE A 180 7.00 3.36 17.82
CA ILE A 180 7.29 3.83 16.46
C ILE A 180 7.19 5.36 16.51
N PRO A 181 8.29 6.11 16.26
CA PRO A 181 8.23 7.57 16.29
C PRO A 181 7.12 8.06 15.37
N LEU A 182 6.41 9.11 15.78
CA LEU A 182 5.29 9.66 14.98
C LEU A 182 5.68 9.94 13.52
N ALA A 183 6.93 10.33 13.26
CA ALA A 183 7.45 10.56 11.90
C ALA A 183 7.67 9.27 11.08
N CYS A 184 7.74 8.12 11.74
CA CYS A 184 7.97 6.80 11.17
C CYS A 184 6.71 5.94 11.14
N ARG A 185 5.65 6.35 11.84
CA ARG A 185 4.32 5.76 11.78
C ARG A 185 3.85 5.96 10.33
N GLU A 186 3.89 4.87 9.54
CA GLU A 186 3.61 4.79 8.09
C GLU A 186 4.80 4.97 7.12
N CYS A 187 6.03 5.14 7.60
CA CYS A 187 7.19 5.22 6.70
C CYS A 187 7.49 3.86 6.05
N SER A 188 7.56 3.78 4.72
CA SER A 188 7.93 2.55 3.99
C SER A 188 9.38 2.10 4.23
N ASN A 189 10.22 3.00 4.74
CA ASN A 189 11.61 2.74 5.10
C ASN A 189 11.77 2.48 6.60
N TYR A 190 10.70 2.45 7.39
CA TYR A 190 10.80 2.01 8.78
C TYR A 190 11.17 0.53 8.81
N ASP A 191 12.27 0.21 9.48
CA ASP A 191 12.75 -1.15 9.66
C ASP A 191 12.29 -1.68 11.02
N GLY A 192 12.61 -0.96 12.10
CA GLY A 192 12.17 -1.25 13.46
C GLY A 192 12.91 -2.40 14.13
N GLU A 193 13.70 -3.16 13.36
CA GLU A 193 14.46 -4.32 13.80
C GLU A 193 15.70 -3.95 14.64
N PHE A 194 16.05 -4.84 15.58
CA PHE A 194 17.25 -4.74 16.40
C PHE A 194 18.42 -5.48 15.74
N TYR A 195 19.53 -4.77 15.55
CA TYR A 195 20.79 -5.33 15.07
C TYR A 195 21.84 -5.21 16.18
N GLY A 196 21.98 -6.27 16.98
CA GLY A 196 22.76 -6.24 18.21
C GLY A 196 22.07 -5.36 19.25
N ASP A 197 22.78 -4.37 19.78
CA ASP A 197 22.24 -3.44 20.79
C ASP A 197 21.60 -2.17 20.19
N ASN A 198 21.54 -2.06 18.85
CA ASN A 198 21.02 -0.89 18.16
C ASN A 198 19.73 -1.22 17.41
N GLN A 199 18.67 -0.45 17.67
CA GLN A 199 17.44 -0.48 16.88
C GLN A 199 17.57 0.44 15.67
N LEU A 200 17.34 -0.08 14.47
CA LEU A 200 17.30 0.74 13.26
C LEU A 200 15.89 1.24 13.02
N ILE A 201 15.67 2.52 13.28
CA ILE A 201 14.35 3.15 13.14
C ILE A 201 14.03 3.40 11.65
N CYS A 202 15.00 3.81 10.84
CA CYS A 202 14.81 3.99 9.40
C CYS A 202 15.93 3.30 8.63
N ALA A 203 15.59 2.51 7.61
CA ALA A 203 16.52 2.07 6.60
C ALA A 203 17.09 3.31 5.89
N ILE A 204 18.41 3.50 5.99
CA ILE A 204 19.13 4.61 5.36
C ILE A 204 19.09 4.50 3.83
N HIS A 205 18.79 3.31 3.32
CA HIS A 205 18.68 3.05 1.90
C HIS A 205 17.35 3.56 1.30
N PRO A 206 17.35 4.23 0.14
CA PRO A 206 16.13 4.75 -0.52
C PRO A 206 15.07 3.70 -0.89
N TYR A 207 15.40 2.42 -0.77
CA TYR A 207 14.52 1.29 -1.10
C TYR A 207 14.21 0.39 0.10
N GLY A 208 14.56 0.83 1.31
CA GLY A 208 14.34 0.05 2.54
C GLY A 208 15.31 -1.11 2.73
N CYS A 209 15.10 -1.87 3.82
CA CYS A 209 15.76 -3.14 4.08
C CYS A 209 14.89 -4.29 3.56
N GLY A 210 15.38 -5.04 2.57
CA GLY A 210 14.63 -6.14 1.93
C GLY A 210 15.01 -7.54 2.39
N SER A 211 15.95 -7.65 3.33
CA SER A 211 16.56 -8.89 3.82
C SER A 211 16.70 -8.88 5.34
N ASP A 212 16.91 -10.05 5.94
CA ASP A 212 17.17 -10.21 7.39
C ASP A 212 18.45 -9.50 7.88
N PHE A 213 19.20 -8.86 6.98
CA PHE A 213 20.41 -8.07 7.26
C PHE A 213 20.28 -6.70 6.60
N CYS A 214 20.55 -5.63 7.33
CA CYS A 214 20.67 -4.29 6.78
C CYS A 214 22.07 -4.09 6.17
N PRO A 215 22.22 -3.90 4.85
CA PRO A 215 23.53 -3.80 4.19
C PRO A 215 24.34 -2.57 4.62
N ASP A 216 23.67 -1.54 5.13
CA ASP A 216 24.28 -0.31 5.63
C ASP A 216 24.69 -0.40 7.12
N PHE A 217 24.29 -1.47 7.81
CA PHE A 217 24.65 -1.73 9.21
C PHE A 217 25.59 -2.93 9.30
N VAL A 218 26.87 -2.64 9.54
CA VAL A 218 27.88 -3.66 9.87
C VAL A 218 28.15 -3.56 11.38
N PRO A 219 28.03 -4.66 12.15
CA PRO A 219 28.24 -4.67 13.59
C PRO A 219 29.67 -4.29 14.00
#